data_AF-A0A938R1E4-F1
#
_entry.id   AF-A0A938R1E4-F1
#
_cell.length_a   1.000
_cell.length_b   1.000
_cell.length_c   1.000
_cell.angle_alpha   90.00
_cell.angle_beta   90.00
_cell.angle_gamma   90.00
#
_symmetry.space_group_name_H-M   'P 1'
#
loop_
_entity.id
_entity.type
_entity.pdbx_description
1 polymer ?
#
loop_
_entity_poly.entity_id
_entity_poly.type
_entity_poly.pdbx_seq_one_letter_code
_entity_poly.pdbx_strand_id
1 'polypeptide(L)' 'MEMVKGDIKKGLNKEWGAFVGELSGYAVMEGTEVEVMNAVQQYVPFVDFKVHAVASVSQVDEMIKALTK' A
#
# COMPACT_ATOMS: atom_id res chain seq x y z
N MET A 1 4.55 5.77 -15.88
CA MET A 1 5.72 5.13 -15.22
C MET A 1 6.61 6.09 -14.44
N GLU A 2 6.82 7.34 -14.86
CA GLU A 2 7.69 8.27 -14.11
C GLU A 2 7.19 8.60 -12.70
N MET A 3 5.86 8.74 -12.50
CA MET A 3 5.28 8.90 -11.15
C MET A 3 5.58 7.71 -10.24
N VAL A 4 5.34 6.49 -10.72
CA VAL A 4 5.61 5.23 -10.00
C VAL A 4 7.09 5.12 -9.62
N LYS A 5 8.00 5.37 -10.57
CA LYS A 5 9.45 5.37 -10.30
C LYS A 5 9.84 6.42 -9.26
N GLY A 6 9.17 7.58 -9.27
CA GLY A 6 9.37 8.63 -8.28
C GLY A 6 9.02 8.17 -6.87
N ASP A 7 7.88 7.52 -6.69
CA ASP A 7 7.43 7.04 -5.37
C ASP A 7 8.26 5.86 -4.84
N ILE A 8 8.75 4.99 -5.72
CA ILE A 8 9.74 3.96 -5.37
C ILE A 8 11.02 4.61 -4.82
N LYS A 9 11.52 5.67 -5.47
CA LYS A 9 12.72 6.39 -5.02
C LYS A 9 12.54 7.09 -3.66
N LYS A 10 11.32 7.56 -3.35
CA LYS A 10 11.00 8.17 -2.05
C LYS A 10 10.97 7.15 -0.91
N GLY A 11 10.97 5.85 -1.22
CA GLY A 11 11.00 4.77 -0.23
C GLY A 11 9.66 4.46 0.42
N LEU A 12 8.59 5.16 0.02
CA LEU A 12 7.22 4.92 0.46
C LEU A 12 6.67 3.63 -0.16
N ASN A 13 6.95 3.41 -1.44
CA ASN A 13 6.57 2.20 -2.17
C ASN A 13 7.68 1.15 -2.01
N LYS A 14 7.38 0.08 -1.26
CA LYS A 14 8.30 -1.05 -1.01
C LYS A 14 8.27 -2.08 -2.13
N GLU A 15 7.10 -2.26 -2.73
CA GLU A 15 6.89 -3.24 -3.77
C GLU A 15 5.84 -2.73 -4.74
N TRP A 16 6.10 -2.88 -6.03
CA TRP A 16 5.18 -2.53 -7.10
C TRP A 16 5.16 -3.63 -8.14
N GLY A 17 3.97 -4.07 -8.54
CA GLY A 17 3.80 -5.12 -9.54
C GLY A 17 2.58 -4.86 -10.41
N ALA A 18 2.69 -5.22 -11.68
CA ALA A 18 1.58 -5.28 -12.62
C ALA A 18 1.29 -6.74 -12.96
N PHE A 19 0.01 -7.10 -13.10
CA PHE A 19 -0.38 -8.42 -13.55
C PHE A 19 -0.19 -8.52 -15.07
N VAL A 20 0.50 -9.57 -15.52
CA VAL A 20 0.91 -9.70 -16.93
C VAL A 20 -0.33 -9.85 -17.82
N GLY A 21 -0.45 -8.97 -18.81
CA GLY A 21 -1.58 -8.96 -19.74
C GLY A 21 -2.82 -8.21 -19.25
N GLU A 22 -2.76 -7.62 -18.05
CA GLU A 22 -3.83 -6.83 -17.46
C GLU A 22 -3.46 -5.35 -17.33
N LEU A 23 -4.47 -4.51 -17.09
CA LEU A 23 -4.30 -3.10 -16.73
C LEU A 23 -4.43 -2.89 -15.22
N SER A 24 -4.03 -3.89 -14.43
CA SER A 24 -4.18 -3.93 -12.99
C SER A 24 -2.91 -4.47 -12.31
N GLY A 25 -2.83 -4.34 -10.99
CA GLY A 25 -1.64 -4.72 -10.23
C GLY A 25 -1.78 -4.44 -8.74
N TYR A 26 -0.65 -4.40 -8.06
CA TYR A 26 -0.58 -4.15 -6.63
C TYR A 26 0.61 -3.26 -6.28
N ALA A 27 0.51 -2.64 -5.10
CA ALA A 27 1.64 -1.98 -4.47
C ALA A 27 1.59 -2.22 -2.96
N VAL A 28 2.76 -2.38 -2.34
CA VAL A 28 2.91 -2.38 -0.89
C VAL A 28 3.58 -1.06 -0.51
N MET A 29 2.89 -0.27 0.31
CA MET A 29 3.38 1.01 0.79
C MET A 29 3.49 1.00 2.31
N GLU A 30 4.57 1.55 2.84
CA GLU A 30 4.78 1.68 4.29
C GLU A 30 4.93 3.15 4.66
N GLY A 31 4.01 3.64 5.48
CA GLY A 31 4.00 5.01 5.97
C GLY A 31 2.75 5.26 6.81
N THR A 32 2.56 6.51 7.23
CA THR A 32 1.31 6.95 7.86
C THR A 32 0.15 6.91 6.88
N GLU A 33 -1.09 6.81 7.38
CA GLU A 33 -2.29 6.84 6.53
C GLU A 33 -2.31 8.09 5.64
N VAL A 34 -1.88 9.25 6.16
CA VAL A 34 -1.83 10.51 5.42
C VAL A 34 -0.79 10.47 4.30
N GLU A 35 0.41 9.92 4.54
CA GLU A 35 1.43 9.77 3.50
C GLU A 35 0.97 8.84 2.38
N VAL A 36 0.36 7.70 2.73
CA VAL A 36 -0.18 6.74 1.76
C VAL A 36 -1.33 7.37 0.96
N MET A 37 -2.28 8.03 1.61
CA MET A 37 -3.38 8.72 0.93
C MET A 37 -2.87 9.81 -0.01
N ASN A 38 -1.87 10.59 0.42
CA ASN A 38 -1.26 11.61 -0.42
C ASN A 38 -0.52 11.04 -1.63
N ALA A 39 0.04 9.84 -1.52
CA ALA A 39 0.66 9.16 -2.63
C ALA A 39 -0.39 8.54 -3.57
N VAL A 40 -1.47 7.97 -3.04
CA VAL A 40 -2.53 7.35 -3.85
C VAL A 40 -3.35 8.41 -4.59
N GLN A 41 -3.60 9.58 -3.99
CA GLN A 41 -4.44 10.63 -4.60
C GLN A 41 -3.92 11.11 -5.96
N GLN A 42 -2.60 11.12 -6.17
CA GLN A 42 -1.99 11.57 -7.44
C GLN A 42 -2.37 10.65 -8.61
N TYR A 43 -2.82 9.43 -8.32
CA TYR A 43 -3.19 8.41 -9.29
C TYR A 43 -4.71 8.28 -9.50
N VAL A 44 -5.54 8.90 -8.65
CA VAL A 44 -7.02 8.82 -8.70
C VAL A 44 -7.62 9.13 -10.09
N PRO A 45 -7.09 10.09 -10.88
CA PRO A 45 -7.63 10.32 -12.23
C PRO A 45 -7.38 9.17 -13.23
N PHE A 46 -6.50 8.22 -12.90
CA PHE A 46 -5.98 7.22 -13.83
C PHE A 46 -6.31 5.78 -13.43
N VAL A 47 -6.55 5.52 -12.15
CA VAL A 47 -6.73 4.16 -11.60
C VAL A 47 -7.65 4.18 -10.38
N ASP A 48 -8.47 3.14 -10.28
CA ASP A 48 -9.27 2.86 -9.09
C ASP A 48 -8.46 2.05 -8.08
N PHE A 49 -8.42 2.50 -6.83
CA PHE A 49 -7.70 1.81 -5.76
C PHE A 49 -8.63 1.11 -4.79
N LYS A 50 -8.21 -0.09 -4.38
CA LYS A 50 -8.71 -0.77 -3.19
C LYS A 50 -7.59 -0.83 -2.15
N VAL A 51 -7.65 0.04 -1.16
CA VAL A 51 -6.61 0.16 -0.12
C VAL A 51 -6.99 -0.68 1.09
N HIS A 52 -6.05 -1.51 1.55
CA HIS A 52 -6.19 -2.33 2.75
C HIS A 52 -5.07 -1.99 3.73
N ALA A 53 -5.42 -1.54 4.93
CA ALA A 53 -4.45 -1.42 6.02
C ALA A 53 -3.98 -2.82 6.41
N VAL A 54 -2.66 -3.00 6.54
CA VAL A 54 -2.04 -4.27 6.90
C VAL A 54 -1.48 -4.16 8.32
N ALA A 55 -1.89 -5.08 9.19
CA ALA A 55 -1.39 -5.14 10.55
C ALA A 55 0.01 -5.80 10.59
N SER A 56 0.88 -5.30 11.46
CA SER A 56 2.14 -5.96 11.78
C SER A 56 1.91 -7.25 12.57
N VAL A 57 2.91 -8.14 12.58
CA VAL A 57 2.89 -9.35 13.42
C VAL A 57 2.61 -9.01 14.89
N SER A 58 3.24 -7.96 15.41
CA SER A 58 3.01 -7.53 16.81
C SER A 58 1.57 -7.08 17.08
N GLN A 59 0.94 -6.36 16.14
CA GLN A 59 -0.46 -5.95 16.26
C GLN A 59 -1.40 -7.16 16.22
N VAL A 60 -1.09 -8.14 15.36
CA VAL A 60 -1.84 -9.41 15.29
C VAL A 60 -1.68 -10.22 16.59
N ASP A 61 -0.46 -10.30 17.14
CA ASP A 61 -0.19 -10.98 18.41
C ASP A 61 -0.97 -10.37 19.59
N GLU A 62 -1.04 -9.04 19.66
CA GLU A 62 -1.83 -8.34 20.67
C GLU A 62 -3.33 -8.65 20.56
N MET A 63 -3.85 -8.68 19.33
CA MET A 63 -5.24 -9.02 19.04
C MET A 63 -5.57 -10.47 19.42
N ILE A 64 -4.69 -11.44 19.10
CA ILE A 64 -4.88 -12.85 19.50
C ILE A 64 -4.91 -12.99 21.03
N LYS A 65 -4.01 -12.31 21.75
CA LYS A 65 -3.99 -12.31 23.23
C LYS A 65 -5.29 -11.77 23.82
N ALA A 66 -5.89 -10.75 23.20
CA ALA A 66 -7.17 -10.20 23.64
C ALA A 66 -8.35 -11.15 23.44
N LEU A 67 -8.31 -12.00 22.40
CA LEU A 67 -9.35 -12.99 22.10
C LEU A 67 -9.29 -14.25 22.96
N THR A 68 -8.12 -14.58 23.52
CA THR A 68 -7.92 -15.81 24.30
C THR A 68 -8.21 -15.60 25.80
N LYS A 69 -9.05 -14.62 26.13
CA LYS A 69 -9.43 -14.23 27.49
C LYS A 69 -10.92 -14.46 27.73
#